data_AF-A0A5C4S7X9-F1
#
_entry.id   AF-A0A5C4S7X9-F1
#
_cell.length_a   1.000
_cell.length_b   1.000
_cell.length_c   1.000
_cell.angle_alpha   90.00
_cell.angle_beta   90.00
_cell.angle_gamma   90.00
#
_symmetry.space_group_name_H-M   'P 1'
#
loop_
_entity.id
_entity.type
_entity.pdbx_description
1 polymer ?
#
loop_
_entity_poly.entity_id
_entity_poly.type
_entity_poly.pdbx_seq_one_letter_code
_entity_poly.pdbx_strand_id
1 'polypeptide(L)'
;MSIPGFSAFPEIPQRSTPEADFDARMSALFQHFAITHRAEMLAFIDFLENNSTVIGAALNGTTIGLNTPAAARFTTVEAGSLSGEAVQSSPADASAGKLLQTGAGGLLATNPPTLSDPAQLDVPAGIYSIAAADGWPFDGTLLQLRRNAGRGLQIAARGSSAAPNASSEVHVRTSGNAFGGWARLIHSEHLVGTVAHSAGKPVGAVIERG
;
A
#
# COMPACT_ATOMS: atom_id res chain seq x y z
N MET A 1 -19.38 -30.61 -4.96
CA MET A 1 -20.72 -31.01 -5.44
C MET A 1 -20.65 -31.31 -6.93
N SER A 2 -21.45 -32.25 -7.43
CA SER A 2 -21.59 -32.53 -8.85
C SER A 2 -22.42 -31.44 -9.54
N ILE A 3 -22.04 -31.05 -10.76
CA ILE A 3 -22.81 -30.13 -11.59
C ILE A 3 -24.19 -30.76 -11.86
N PRO A 4 -25.30 -30.00 -11.72
CA PRO A 4 -26.62 -30.48 -12.09
C PRO A 4 -26.65 -30.95 -13.55
N GLY A 5 -27.19 -32.14 -13.78
CA GLY A 5 -27.39 -32.67 -15.13
C GLY A 5 -28.68 -32.14 -15.75
N PHE A 6 -28.73 -32.10 -17.08
CA PHE A 6 -29.94 -31.82 -17.85
C PHE A 6 -30.51 -33.15 -18.37
N SER A 7 -31.83 -33.30 -18.29
CA SER A 7 -32.50 -34.47 -18.85
C SER A 7 -32.42 -34.47 -20.38
N ALA A 8 -32.50 -35.66 -20.97
CA ALA A 8 -32.52 -35.80 -22.42
C ALA A 8 -33.78 -35.15 -23.00
N PHE A 9 -33.60 -34.51 -24.15
CA PHE A 9 -34.68 -33.85 -24.87
C PHE A 9 -35.71 -34.88 -25.40
N PRO A 10 -37.03 -34.66 -25.23
CA PRO A 10 -38.04 -35.56 -25.77
C PRO A 10 -38.02 -35.60 -27.30
N GLU A 11 -38.36 -36.75 -27.90
CA GLU A 11 -38.48 -36.87 -29.35
C GLU A 11 -39.55 -35.93 -29.91
N ILE A 12 -39.20 -35.21 -30.99
CA ILE A 12 -40.16 -34.37 -31.72
C ILE A 12 -41.06 -35.29 -32.54
N PRO A 13 -42.38 -35.30 -32.31
CA PRO A 13 -43.28 -36.17 -33.06
C PRO A 13 -43.42 -35.71 -34.52
N GLN A 14 -43.49 -36.68 -35.43
CA GLN A 14 -43.76 -36.42 -36.85
C GLN A 14 -45.26 -36.43 -37.10
N ARG A 15 -45.75 -35.55 -37.98
CA ARG A 15 -47.20 -35.49 -38.33
C ARG A 15 -47.79 -36.78 -38.90
N SER A 16 -46.94 -37.73 -39.31
CA SER A 16 -47.34 -39.04 -39.83
C SER A 16 -47.58 -40.09 -38.75
N THR A 17 -47.33 -39.80 -37.46
CA THR A 17 -47.65 -40.75 -36.38
C THR A 17 -49.16 -40.79 -36.10
N PRO A 18 -49.69 -41.93 -35.61
CA PRO A 18 -51.07 -42.01 -35.15
C PRO A 18 -51.41 -40.87 -34.17
N GLU A 19 -52.61 -40.30 -34.28
CA GLU A 19 -52.97 -39.05 -33.61
C GLU A 19 -52.83 -39.13 -32.07
N ALA A 20 -53.23 -40.26 -31.48
CA ALA A 20 -53.05 -40.51 -30.05
C ALA A 20 -51.58 -40.50 -29.61
N ASP A 21 -50.67 -41.04 -30.43
CA ASP A 21 -49.23 -41.06 -30.15
C ASP A 21 -48.58 -39.69 -30.40
N PHE A 22 -49.06 -38.96 -31.40
CA PHE A 22 -48.64 -37.58 -31.68
C PHE A 22 -48.96 -36.67 -30.50
N ASP A 23 -50.19 -36.72 -30.00
CA ASP A 23 -50.65 -35.88 -28.89
C ASP A 23 -49.90 -36.19 -27.59
N ALA A 24 -49.67 -37.47 -27.29
CA ALA A 24 -48.90 -37.88 -26.12
C ALA A 24 -47.45 -37.33 -26.18
N ARG A 25 -46.80 -37.43 -27.34
CA ARG A 25 -45.43 -36.94 -27.56
C ARG A 25 -45.35 -35.41 -27.55
N MET A 26 -46.32 -34.70 -28.14
CA MET A 26 -46.40 -33.24 -28.09
C MET A 26 -46.60 -32.75 -26.65
N SER A 27 -47.48 -33.41 -25.88
CA SER A 27 -47.69 -33.10 -24.47
C SER A 27 -46.40 -33.27 -23.65
N ALA A 28 -45.66 -34.37 -23.85
CA ALA A 28 -44.38 -34.60 -23.20
C ALA A 28 -43.33 -33.54 -23.55
N LEU A 29 -43.27 -33.12 -24.83
CA LEU A 29 -42.38 -32.05 -25.29
C LEU A 29 -42.69 -30.73 -24.59
N PHE A 30 -43.97 -30.34 -24.50
CA PHE A 30 -44.38 -29.13 -23.81
C PHE A 30 -44.10 -29.18 -22.30
N GLN A 31 -44.36 -30.32 -21.66
CA GLN A 31 -44.05 -30.52 -20.24
C GLN A 31 -42.54 -30.40 -19.98
N HIS A 32 -41.70 -30.96 -20.85
CA HIS A 32 -40.25 -30.86 -20.71
C HIS A 32 -39.79 -29.40 -20.75
N PHE A 33 -40.27 -28.59 -21.70
CA PHE A 33 -39.91 -27.17 -21.75
C PHE A 33 -40.47 -26.34 -20.59
N ALA A 34 -41.75 -26.53 -20.25
CA ALA A 34 -42.42 -25.67 -19.28
C ALA A 34 -42.04 -25.99 -17.83
N ILE A 35 -41.72 -27.26 -17.54
CA ILE A 35 -41.55 -27.75 -16.17
C ILE A 35 -40.14 -28.27 -15.97
N THR A 36 -39.74 -29.30 -16.70
CA THR A 36 -38.48 -30.01 -16.46
C THR A 36 -37.26 -29.11 -16.70
N HIS A 37 -37.17 -28.52 -17.88
CA HIS A 37 -36.04 -27.66 -18.25
C HIS A 37 -35.95 -26.42 -17.35
N ARG A 38 -37.10 -25.84 -16.97
CA ARG A 38 -37.14 -24.72 -16.02
C ARG A 38 -36.59 -25.13 -14.65
N ALA A 39 -36.98 -26.30 -14.14
CA ALA A 39 -36.49 -26.79 -12.85
C ALA A 39 -34.98 -27.09 -12.88
N GLU A 40 -34.48 -27.64 -13.99
CA GLU A 40 -33.04 -27.88 -14.19
C GLU A 40 -32.24 -26.58 -14.28
N MET A 41 -32.76 -25.57 -14.99
CA MET A 41 -32.16 -24.24 -15.05
C MET A 41 -32.13 -23.58 -13.67
N LEU A 42 -33.19 -23.71 -12.87
CA LEU A 42 -33.21 -23.21 -11.49
C LEU A 42 -32.17 -23.93 -10.61
N ALA A 43 -32.05 -25.25 -10.74
CA ALA A 43 -31.01 -26.01 -10.03
C ALA A 43 -29.59 -25.62 -10.47
N PHE A 44 -29.40 -25.30 -11.75
CA PHE A 44 -28.12 -24.80 -12.26
C PHE A 44 -27.81 -23.38 -11.76
N ILE A 45 -28.81 -22.49 -11.71
CA ILE A 45 -28.68 -21.17 -11.09
C ILE A 45 -28.31 -21.31 -9.62
N ASP A 46 -29.02 -22.13 -8.87
CA ASP A 46 -28.77 -22.36 -7.44
C ASP A 46 -27.39 -22.99 -7.20
N PHE A 47 -26.95 -23.88 -8.10
CA PHE A 47 -25.58 -24.39 -8.11
C PHE A 47 -24.57 -23.25 -8.32
N LEU A 48 -24.77 -22.37 -9.30
CA LEU A 48 -23.88 -21.24 -9.53
C LEU A 48 -23.90 -20.25 -8.36
N GLU A 49 -25.06 -19.92 -7.78
CA GLU A 49 -25.15 -19.02 -6.63
C GLU A 49 -24.41 -19.56 -5.40
N ASN A 50 -24.51 -20.87 -5.16
CA ASN A 50 -23.91 -21.50 -3.99
C ASN A 50 -22.48 -22.01 -4.20
N ASN A 51 -22.04 -22.21 -5.46
CA ASN A 51 -20.75 -22.85 -5.78
C ASN A 51 -19.88 -22.04 -6.76
N SER A 52 -20.40 -21.03 -7.45
CA SER A 52 -19.59 -20.07 -8.21
C SER A 52 -19.10 -18.98 -7.26
N THR A 53 -17.80 -18.94 -7.03
CA THR A 53 -17.17 -17.99 -6.10
C THR A 53 -16.95 -16.60 -6.70
N VAL A 54 -17.46 -16.33 -7.90
CA VAL A 54 -17.36 -15.00 -8.54
C VAL A 54 -18.76 -14.53 -8.91
N ILE A 55 -19.44 -13.91 -7.94
CA ILE A 55 -20.63 -13.11 -8.18
C ILE A 55 -20.30 -11.70 -7.65
N GLY A 56 -20.05 -10.76 -8.57
CA GLY A 56 -19.65 -9.40 -8.23
C GLY A 56 -18.14 -9.21 -7.99
N ALA A 57 -17.77 -8.29 -7.08
CA ALA A 57 -16.40 -7.81 -6.85
C ALA A 57 -15.65 -8.51 -5.69
N ALA A 58 -16.17 -9.61 -5.15
CA ALA A 58 -15.59 -10.30 -4.00
C ALA A 58 -15.43 -11.81 -4.28
N LEU A 59 -14.20 -12.31 -4.11
CA LEU A 59 -13.91 -13.74 -4.02
C LEU A 59 -14.05 -14.16 -2.55
N ASN A 60 -15.23 -14.65 -2.18
CA ASN A 60 -15.61 -15.00 -0.80
C ASN A 60 -14.59 -15.92 -0.10
N GLY A 61 -13.77 -15.36 0.79
CA GLY A 61 -12.96 -16.14 1.76
C GLY A 61 -11.98 -17.15 1.14
N THR A 62 -11.66 -17.04 -0.14
CA THR A 62 -10.72 -17.96 -0.79
C THR A 62 -9.30 -17.49 -0.51
N THR A 63 -8.53 -18.31 0.21
CA THR A 63 -7.08 -18.12 0.34
C THR A 63 -6.42 -18.39 -1.01
N ILE A 64 -5.98 -17.32 -1.68
CA ILE A 64 -5.14 -17.42 -2.88
C ILE A 64 -3.75 -17.91 -2.43
N GLY A 65 -3.29 -19.04 -2.97
CA GLY A 65 -1.95 -19.59 -2.66
C GLY A 65 -1.90 -20.93 -1.92
N LEU A 66 -2.94 -21.78 -2.00
CA LEU A 66 -2.83 -23.16 -1.52
C LEU A 66 -1.71 -23.92 -2.26
N ASN A 67 -0.98 -24.74 -1.50
CA ASN A 67 0.33 -25.32 -1.77
C ASN A 67 0.34 -26.36 -2.91
N THR A 68 -0.79 -26.60 -3.59
CA THR A 68 -0.89 -27.55 -4.70
C THR A 68 -1.97 -27.12 -5.69
N PRO A 69 -1.68 -26.17 -6.60
CA PRO A 69 -2.59 -25.85 -7.69
C PRO A 69 -2.55 -26.96 -8.75
N ALA A 70 -3.67 -27.65 -8.97
CA ALA A 70 -3.87 -28.48 -10.15
C ALA A 70 -3.92 -27.61 -11.42
N ALA A 71 -3.70 -28.20 -12.60
CA ALA A 71 -3.51 -27.51 -13.87
C ALA A 71 -4.76 -26.69 -14.34
N ALA A 72 -4.86 -25.44 -13.89
CA ALA A 72 -5.64 -24.31 -14.43
C ALA A 72 -5.20 -23.04 -13.65
N ARG A 73 -3.91 -22.73 -13.75
CA ARG A 73 -3.15 -21.91 -12.81
C ARG A 73 -3.50 -20.42 -12.90
N PHE A 74 -3.98 -19.83 -11.81
CA PHE A 74 -3.74 -18.41 -11.56
C PHE A 74 -2.25 -18.25 -11.20
N THR A 75 -1.36 -18.22 -12.20
CA THR A 75 0.07 -17.95 -11.95
C THR A 75 0.35 -16.48 -11.64
N THR A 76 -0.60 -15.61 -11.97
CA THR A 76 -0.42 -14.17 -11.90
C THR A 76 -1.68 -13.55 -11.31
N VAL A 77 -1.51 -12.87 -10.18
CA VAL A 77 -2.56 -12.06 -9.54
C VAL A 77 -2.10 -10.63 -9.66
N GLU A 78 -2.81 -9.85 -10.48
CA GLU A 78 -2.58 -8.42 -10.61
C GLU A 78 -3.67 -7.69 -9.83
N ALA A 79 -3.26 -6.92 -8.82
CA ALA A 79 -4.16 -6.03 -8.10
C ALA A 79 -4.05 -4.65 -8.74
N GLY A 80 -5.12 -4.18 -9.40
CA GLY A 80 -5.18 -2.84 -9.97
C GLY A 80 -5.12 -1.72 -8.91
N SER A 81 -5.54 -2.03 -7.67
CA SER A 81 -5.31 -1.18 -6.50
C SER A 81 -5.30 -2.04 -5.23
N LEU A 82 -4.51 -1.63 -4.24
CA LEU A 82 -4.53 -2.17 -2.88
C LEU A 82 -5.10 -1.09 -1.96
N SER A 83 -6.16 -1.40 -1.22
CA SER A 83 -6.83 -0.47 -0.30
C SER A 83 -7.46 -1.23 0.88
N GLY A 84 -8.13 -0.51 1.79
CA GLY A 84 -8.78 -1.08 2.96
C GLY A 84 -7.86 -1.22 4.17
N GLU A 85 -8.30 -1.97 5.18
CA GLU A 85 -7.63 -2.02 6.50
C GLU A 85 -6.20 -2.55 6.47
N ALA A 86 -5.84 -3.37 5.48
CA ALA A 86 -4.48 -3.89 5.33
C ALA A 86 -3.50 -2.84 4.76
N VAL A 87 -4.00 -1.71 4.25
CA VAL A 87 -3.21 -0.61 3.73
C VAL A 87 -3.35 0.57 4.67
N GLN A 88 -2.24 1.27 4.93
CA GLN A 88 -2.22 2.47 5.76
C GLN A 88 -3.28 3.46 5.26
N SER A 89 -4.10 4.03 6.13
CA SER A 89 -5.22 4.91 5.70
C SER A 89 -4.84 6.39 5.61
N SER A 90 -3.76 6.78 6.29
CA SER A 90 -3.19 8.13 6.28
C SER A 90 -1.71 8.09 6.66
N PRO A 91 -0.89 9.13 6.36
CA PRO A 91 0.52 9.16 6.75
C PRO A 91 0.81 9.01 8.25
N ALA A 92 -0.19 9.24 9.11
CA ALA A 92 -0.10 9.09 10.56
C ALA A 92 -0.66 7.76 11.09
N ASP A 93 -1.25 6.92 10.24
CA ASP A 93 -1.76 5.61 10.65
C ASP A 93 -0.58 4.70 11.04
N ALA A 94 -0.47 4.43 12.34
CA ALA A 94 0.60 3.67 12.97
C ALA A 94 0.18 2.23 13.31
N SER A 95 -0.96 1.77 12.79
CA SER A 95 -1.48 0.43 13.06
C SER A 95 -0.51 -0.65 12.57
N ALA A 96 -0.21 -1.62 13.44
CA ALA A 96 0.73 -2.68 13.11
C ALA A 96 0.23 -3.59 11.97
N GLY A 97 1.14 -4.06 11.12
CA GLY A 97 0.85 -5.05 10.08
C GLY A 97 0.27 -4.49 8.78
N LYS A 98 0.14 -3.17 8.64
CA LYS A 98 -0.34 -2.53 7.41
C LYS A 98 0.78 -2.31 6.38
N LEU A 99 0.42 -2.37 5.10
CA LEU A 99 1.27 -1.93 3.98
C LEU A 99 1.31 -0.39 3.96
N LEU A 100 2.49 0.20 3.76
CA LEU A 100 2.66 1.65 3.68
C LEU A 100 2.14 2.21 2.35
N GLN A 101 1.47 3.36 2.41
CA GLN A 101 1.14 4.13 1.21
C GLN A 101 2.35 4.90 0.70
N THR A 102 2.44 5.12 -0.61
CA THR A 102 3.40 6.08 -1.19
C THR A 102 3.21 7.45 -0.54
N GLY A 103 4.30 8.03 -0.03
CA GLY A 103 4.32 9.30 0.67
C GLY A 103 4.11 9.21 2.19
N ALA A 104 3.83 8.03 2.74
CA ALA A 104 3.78 7.83 4.19
C ALA A 104 5.13 8.14 4.83
N GLY A 105 5.13 8.97 5.88
CA GLY A 105 6.36 9.49 6.50
C GLY A 105 7.28 10.22 5.52
N GLY A 106 6.75 10.73 4.39
CA GLY A 106 7.53 11.42 3.35
C GLY A 106 8.36 10.50 2.44
N LEU A 107 8.27 9.18 2.57
CA LEU A 107 8.99 8.25 1.70
C LEU A 107 8.30 8.17 0.33
N LEU A 108 9.05 8.38 -0.75
CA LEU A 108 8.54 8.42 -2.13
C LEU A 108 7.46 9.50 -2.39
N ALA A 109 7.33 10.50 -1.51
CA ALA A 109 6.49 11.66 -1.76
C ALA A 109 7.18 12.63 -2.74
N THR A 110 6.43 13.19 -3.70
CA THR A 110 6.94 14.31 -4.53
C THR A 110 7.27 15.53 -3.67
N ASN A 111 6.43 15.81 -2.67
CA ASN A 111 6.68 16.82 -1.65
C ASN A 111 6.54 16.17 -0.27
N PRO A 112 7.60 16.15 0.57
CA PRO A 112 7.49 15.57 1.90
C PRO A 112 6.57 16.42 2.78
N PRO A 113 5.84 15.80 3.73
CA PRO A 113 4.93 16.52 4.63
C PRO A 113 5.70 17.57 5.45
N THR A 114 5.05 18.70 5.71
CA THR A 114 5.64 19.75 6.54
C THR A 114 5.54 19.38 8.01
N LEU A 115 6.67 19.44 8.72
CA LEU A 115 6.68 19.38 10.18
C LEU A 115 6.62 20.80 10.74
N SER A 116 5.49 21.14 11.38
CA SER A 116 5.24 22.49 11.87
C SER A 116 5.99 22.85 13.14
N ASP A 117 6.14 21.89 14.05
CA ASP A 117 6.74 22.11 15.37
C ASP A 117 8.06 21.34 15.52
N PRO A 118 9.20 22.03 15.68
CA PRO A 118 10.48 21.38 15.94
C PRO A 118 10.48 20.60 17.27
N ALA A 119 9.72 20.99 18.28
CA ALA A 119 9.75 20.35 19.58
C ALA A 119 8.90 19.05 19.66
N GLN A 120 8.15 18.72 18.61
CA GLN A 120 7.18 17.63 18.64
C GLN A 120 7.86 16.25 18.68
N LEU A 121 7.71 15.54 19.80
CA LEU A 121 8.38 14.25 20.05
C LEU A 121 7.65 13.03 19.45
N ASP A 122 6.35 13.17 19.16
CA ASP A 122 5.49 12.06 18.75
C ASP A 122 5.31 11.90 17.25
N VAL A 123 6.02 12.73 16.48
CA VAL A 123 6.09 12.63 15.02
C VAL A 123 6.68 11.28 14.63
N PRO A 124 6.06 10.52 13.71
CA PRO A 124 6.64 9.29 13.16
C PRO A 124 8.04 9.49 12.59
N ALA A 125 8.83 8.42 12.49
CA ALA A 125 10.09 8.49 11.76
C ALA A 125 9.81 8.70 10.26
N GLY A 126 10.60 9.53 9.60
CA GLY A 126 10.33 9.92 8.22
C GLY A 126 11.15 11.09 7.71
N ILE A 127 10.84 11.52 6.50
CA ILE A 127 11.40 12.67 5.80
C ILE A 127 10.35 13.79 5.78
N TYR A 128 10.71 14.97 6.23
CA TYR A 128 9.81 16.11 6.36
C TYR A 128 10.39 17.34 5.66
N SER A 129 9.51 18.24 5.21
CA SER A 129 9.89 19.62 4.92
C SER A 129 9.80 20.46 6.20
N ILE A 130 10.71 21.42 6.35
CA ILE A 130 10.71 22.38 7.46
C ILE A 130 10.77 23.80 6.88
N ALA A 131 9.98 24.70 7.45
CA ALA A 131 9.96 26.10 7.07
C ALA A 131 10.80 26.93 8.05
N ALA A 132 11.37 28.03 7.58
CA ALA A 132 12.05 28.99 8.45
C ALA A 132 11.00 29.63 9.39
N ALA A 133 10.91 29.08 10.60
CA ALA A 133 10.04 29.51 11.68
C ALA A 133 10.77 29.33 13.02
N ASP A 134 10.22 29.89 14.10
CA ASP A 134 10.83 29.85 15.43
C ASP A 134 11.20 28.42 15.85
N GLY A 135 12.49 28.20 16.17
CA GLY A 135 13.03 26.93 16.64
C GLY A 135 13.61 26.00 15.57
N TRP A 136 13.39 26.27 14.28
CA TRP A 136 14.11 25.62 13.18
C TRP A 136 15.46 26.33 12.94
N PRO A 137 16.52 25.59 12.56
CA PRO A 137 17.81 26.22 12.25
C PRO A 137 17.76 27.00 10.92
N PHE A 138 16.92 26.55 9.99
CA PHE A 138 16.70 27.11 8.66
C PHE A 138 15.46 26.46 8.02
N ASP A 139 15.09 26.92 6.82
CA ASP A 139 14.19 26.24 5.89
C ASP A 139 14.92 25.10 5.13
N GLY A 140 14.25 23.96 4.93
CA GLY A 140 14.88 22.83 4.24
C GLY A 140 14.20 21.47 4.44
N THR A 141 15.01 20.41 4.49
CA THR A 141 14.57 19.03 4.67
C THR A 141 15.04 18.49 6.02
N LEU A 142 14.22 17.63 6.62
CA LEU A 142 14.49 17.00 7.90
C LEU A 142 14.34 15.48 7.80
N LEU A 143 15.33 14.75 8.30
CA LEU A 143 15.20 13.33 8.62
C LEU A 143 14.91 13.19 10.12
N GLN A 144 13.74 12.65 10.44
CA GLN A 144 13.30 12.30 11.79
C GLN A 144 13.55 10.81 12.02
N LEU A 145 14.43 10.49 12.96
CA LEU A 145 14.72 9.12 13.39
C LEU A 145 14.23 8.92 14.82
N ARG A 146 13.53 7.81 15.06
CA ARG A 146 13.10 7.43 16.40
C ARG A 146 13.81 6.18 16.85
N ARG A 147 14.30 6.20 18.09
CA ARG A 147 14.69 4.99 18.79
C ARG A 147 13.50 4.38 19.52
N ASN A 148 12.73 5.22 20.24
CA ASN A 148 11.52 4.88 21.00
C ASN A 148 10.67 6.14 21.22
N ALA A 149 9.52 6.02 21.90
CA ALA A 149 8.73 7.18 22.34
C ALA A 149 9.60 8.21 23.10
N GLY A 150 9.49 9.49 22.72
CA GLY A 150 10.29 10.59 23.27
C GLY A 150 11.76 10.67 22.79
N ARG A 151 12.39 9.55 22.39
CA ARG A 151 13.84 9.47 22.13
C ARG A 151 14.16 9.26 20.66
N GLY A 152 14.95 10.18 20.11
CA GLY A 152 15.26 10.19 18.69
C GLY A 152 16.40 11.13 18.32
N LEU A 153 16.52 11.29 17.00
CA LEU A 153 17.53 12.09 16.33
C LEU A 153 16.84 12.85 15.21
N GLN A 154 17.17 14.13 15.08
CA GLN A 154 16.79 14.95 13.96
C GLN A 154 18.03 15.42 13.21
N ILE A 155 17.98 15.28 11.89
CA ILE A 155 19.02 15.77 10.98
C ILE A 155 18.34 16.70 10.00
N ALA A 156 18.59 18.00 10.11
CA ALA A 156 18.13 19.01 9.19
C ALA A 156 19.22 19.31 8.17
N ALA A 157 18.86 19.43 6.89
CA ALA A 157 19.76 19.79 5.82
C ALA A 157 19.15 20.91 4.97
N ARG A 158 19.95 21.94 4.69
CA ARG A 158 19.55 23.03 3.82
C ARG A 158 19.85 22.67 2.37
N GLY A 159 18.82 22.73 1.53
CA GLY A 159 18.98 22.67 0.08
C GLY A 159 19.27 24.06 -0.48
N SER A 160 20.13 24.15 -1.49
CA SER A 160 20.35 25.41 -2.21
C SER A 160 19.06 25.85 -2.91
N SER A 161 18.65 27.11 -2.76
CA SER A 161 17.54 27.69 -3.52
C SER A 161 17.95 28.28 -4.89
N ALA A 162 19.24 28.32 -5.25
CA ALA A 162 19.66 28.95 -6.52
C ALA A 162 21.01 28.52 -7.13
N ALA A 163 21.89 27.80 -6.44
CA ALA A 163 23.19 27.40 -6.99
C ALA A 163 23.70 26.09 -6.37
N PRO A 164 24.12 25.08 -7.15
CA PRO A 164 24.77 23.90 -6.60
C PRO A 164 25.93 24.36 -5.70
N ASN A 165 25.86 24.04 -4.41
CA ASN A 165 26.80 24.40 -3.34
C ASN A 165 26.61 25.76 -2.64
N ALA A 166 25.45 26.43 -2.76
CA ALA A 166 25.13 27.55 -1.87
C ALA A 166 24.82 27.01 -0.46
N SER A 167 25.86 26.91 0.38
CA SER A 167 25.82 26.60 1.82
C SER A 167 25.02 25.34 2.19
N SER A 168 25.62 24.17 2.00
CA SER A 168 25.09 22.91 2.54
C SER A 168 25.24 22.87 4.06
N GLU A 169 24.32 23.50 4.77
CA GLU A 169 24.28 23.45 6.22
C GLU A 169 23.53 22.19 6.68
N VAL A 170 24.19 21.41 7.53
CA VAL A 170 23.59 20.25 8.19
C VAL A 170 23.59 20.48 9.68
N HIS A 171 22.42 20.41 10.30
CA HIS A 171 22.23 20.55 11.73
C HIS A 171 21.67 19.25 12.31
N VAL A 172 22.17 18.86 13.48
CA VAL A 172 21.80 17.62 14.13
C VAL A 172 21.42 17.91 15.58
N ARG A 173 20.38 17.24 16.08
CA ARG A 173 20.07 17.23 17.51
C ARG A 173 19.43 15.93 17.93
N THR A 174 19.63 15.58 19.19
CA THR A 174 19.05 14.39 19.83
C THR A 174 17.94 14.80 20.78
N SER A 175 17.01 13.87 21.03
CA SER A 175 15.99 14.02 22.07
C SER A 175 16.12 12.99 23.19
N GLY A 176 15.76 13.43 24.40
CA GLY A 176 15.53 12.58 25.57
C GLY A 176 14.03 12.54 25.90
N ASN A 177 13.59 13.42 26.80
CA ASN A 177 12.17 13.76 27.01
C ASN A 177 11.79 15.11 26.37
N ALA A 178 12.76 15.74 25.68
CA ALA A 178 12.66 16.97 24.92
C ALA A 178 13.83 16.98 23.93
N PHE A 179 13.72 17.77 22.86
CA PHE A 179 14.85 18.02 21.96
C PHE A 179 15.87 18.97 22.60
N GLY A 180 17.15 18.64 22.45
CA GLY A 180 18.23 19.57 22.79
C GLY A 180 18.37 20.70 21.75
N GLY A 181 19.37 21.55 21.96
CA GLY A 181 19.78 22.55 20.97
C GLY A 181 20.32 21.90 19.70
N TRP A 182 20.28 22.65 18.60
CA TRP A 182 20.87 22.24 17.33
C TRP A 182 22.40 22.35 17.36
N ALA A 183 23.07 21.30 16.90
CA ALA A 183 24.50 21.30 16.65
C ALA A 183 24.76 21.36 15.14
N ARG A 184 25.55 22.32 14.67
CA ARG A 184 25.97 22.42 13.26
C ARG A 184 27.07 21.41 12.96
N LEU A 185 26.97 20.72 11.85
CA LEU A 185 28.04 19.89 11.30
C LEU A 185 29.02 20.78 10.52
N ILE A 186 30.27 20.79 10.97
CA ILE A 186 31.35 21.54 10.33
C ILE A 186 32.03 20.63 9.29
N HIS A 187 32.29 21.17 8.10
CA HIS A 187 32.98 20.50 7.00
C HIS A 187 34.03 21.42 6.39
N SER A 188 34.85 20.91 5.46
CA SER A 188 36.06 21.57 4.94
C SER A 188 35.84 22.97 4.38
N GLU A 189 34.66 23.28 3.86
CA GLU A 189 34.36 24.62 3.32
C GLU A 189 34.20 25.68 4.42
N HIS A 190 33.88 25.27 5.64
CA HIS A 190 33.79 26.15 6.81
C HIS A 190 35.16 26.41 7.45
N LEU A 191 36.24 25.76 7.01
CA LEU A 191 37.58 25.89 7.59
C LEU A 191 38.43 26.92 6.82
N VAL A 192 39.01 27.89 7.53
CA VAL A 192 39.83 28.96 6.93
C VAL A 192 41.25 28.49 6.56
N GLY A 193 41.66 27.28 6.96
CA GLY A 193 42.98 26.73 6.63
C GLY A 193 43.20 25.29 7.11
N THR A 194 44.39 24.76 6.84
CA THR A 194 44.80 23.41 7.25
C THR A 194 44.86 23.28 8.77
N VAL A 195 44.05 22.39 9.33
CA VAL A 195 44.04 22.10 10.78
C VAL A 195 45.04 20.98 11.05
N ALA A 196 46.09 21.25 11.83
CA ALA A 196 46.96 20.19 12.30
C ALA A 196 46.16 19.23 13.18
N HIS A 197 46.36 17.91 13.03
CA HIS A 197 45.76 16.92 13.92
C HIS A 197 46.80 15.90 14.37
N SER A 198 46.67 15.41 15.59
CA SER A 198 47.44 14.28 16.11
C SER A 198 46.46 13.24 16.64
N ALA A 199 46.59 11.99 16.18
CA ALA A 199 45.69 10.88 16.53
C ALA A 199 44.18 11.18 16.30
N GLY A 200 43.85 11.89 15.21
CA GLY A 200 42.46 12.25 14.85
C GLY A 200 41.86 13.39 15.66
N LYS A 201 42.62 14.02 16.57
CA LYS A 201 42.21 15.22 17.31
C LYS A 201 42.84 16.46 16.68
N PRO A 202 42.05 17.48 16.30
CA PRO A 202 42.58 18.79 15.96
C PRO A 202 43.51 19.31 17.05
N VAL A 203 44.68 19.81 16.68
CA VAL A 203 45.63 20.48 17.56
C VAL A 203 45.78 21.91 17.07
N GLY A 204 45.38 22.88 17.91
CA GLY A 204 45.36 24.31 17.57
C GLY A 204 43.95 24.91 17.49
N ALA A 205 43.87 26.18 17.12
CA ALA A 205 42.60 26.88 16.95
C ALA A 205 41.96 26.52 15.60
N VAL A 206 40.68 26.14 15.62
CA VAL A 206 39.86 26.04 14.41
C VAL A 206 39.32 27.44 14.12
N ILE A 207 39.70 28.00 12.97
CA ILE A 207 39.18 29.29 12.50
C ILE A 207 38.10 29.00 11.48
N GLU A 208 36.87 29.36 11.81
CA GLU A 208 35.70 29.18 10.96
C GLU A 208 35.54 30.38 10.00
N ARG A 209 35.13 30.10 8.76
CA ARG A 209 34.69 31.13 7.82
C ARG A 209 33.19 31.30 7.98
N GLY A 210 32.77 32.51 8.37
CA GLY A 210 31.36 32.90 8.48
C GLY A 210 30.64 32.93 7.14
#